data_AF-A0AAX3K8V0-F1
#
_entry.id   AF-A0AAX3K8V0-F1
#
_cell.length_a   1.000
_cell.length_b   1.000
_cell.length_c   1.000
_cell.angle_alpha   90.00
_cell.angle_beta   90.00
_cell.angle_gamma   90.00
#
_symmetry.space_group_name_H-M   'P 1'
#
loop_
_entity.id
_entity.type
_entity.pdbx_description
1 polymer ?
#
loop_
_entity_poly.entity_id
_entity_poly.type
_entity_poly.pdbx_seq_one_letter_code
_entity_poly.pdbx_strand_id
1 'polypeptide(L)'
;MIVTSKQREVTDRILSDLHRGVTLLHGEGAFTHKQQNVVYCIVSTRQVVTIKRILDEVDPTAFLIISEAYEVKGRGFKIQEI
;
A
#
# COMPACT_ATOMS: atom_id res chain seq x y z
N MET A 1 1.83 -2.10 -4.13
CA MET A 1 0.78 -1.31 -4.80
C MET A 1 -0.54 -2.02 -4.61
N ILE A 2 -1.57 -1.34 -4.12
CA ILE A 2 -2.87 -1.93 -3.77
C ILE A 2 -3.96 -1.21 -4.55
N VAL A 3 -4.84 -1.97 -5.17
CA VAL A 3 -6.05 -1.47 -5.84
C VAL A 3 -7.26 -1.99 -5.06
N THR A 4 -8.11 -1.06 -4.62
CA THR A 4 -9.27 -1.36 -3.77
C THR A 4 -10.34 -0.27 -3.93
N SER A 5 -11.60 -0.61 -3.69
CA SER A 5 -12.69 0.36 -3.57
C SER A 5 -12.72 1.05 -2.19
N LYS A 6 -12.03 0.48 -1.20
CA LYS A 6 -11.95 0.92 0.19
C LYS A 6 -10.61 1.59 0.54
N GLN A 7 -10.08 2.39 -0.39
CA GLN A 7 -8.75 3.00 -0.28
C GLN A 7 -8.49 3.78 1.02
N ARG A 8 -9.52 4.44 1.58
CA ARG A 8 -9.41 5.20 2.83
C ARG A 8 -9.20 4.28 4.03
N GLU A 9 -10.08 3.30 4.19
CA GLU A 9 -10.03 2.30 5.27
C GLU A 9 -8.71 1.53 5.25
N VAL A 10 -8.25 1.11 4.06
CA VAL A 10 -6.95 0.45 3.89
C VAL A 10 -5.79 1.37 4.23
N THR A 11 -5.83 2.63 3.77
CA THR A 11 -4.78 3.62 4.06
C THR A 11 -4.68 3.89 5.56
N ASP A 12 -5.81 4.09 6.23
CA ASP A 12 -5.87 4.36 7.66
C ASP A 12 -5.27 3.19 8.46
N ARG A 13 -5.61 1.94 8.09
CA ARG A 13 -5.03 0.73 8.70
C ARG A 13 -3.52 0.60 8.46
N ILE A 14 -3.03 0.96 7.27
CA ILE A 14 -1.58 0.95 6.99
C ILE A 14 -0.85 1.99 7.84
N LEU A 15 -1.43 3.18 7.99
CA LEU A 15 -0.87 4.25 8.82
C LEU A 15 -0.85 3.84 10.30
N SER A 16 -1.93 3.26 10.82
CA SER A 16 -2.06 2.89 12.24
C SER A 16 -1.32 1.60 12.60
N ASP A 17 -1.51 0.52 11.84
CA ASP A 17 -1.03 -0.81 12.23
C ASP A 17 0.45 -0.99 11.87
N LEU A 18 0.90 -0.36 10.79
CA LEU A 18 2.24 -0.55 10.24
C LEU A 18 3.15 0.67 10.42
N HIS A 19 2.60 1.83 10.79
CA HIS A 19 3.34 3.09 10.91
C HIS A 19 4.12 3.42 9.63
N ARG A 20 3.50 3.13 8.47
CA ARG A 20 4.09 3.36 7.15
C ARG A 20 3.35 4.45 6.40
N GLY A 21 4.11 5.41 5.89
CA GLY A 21 3.60 6.39 4.94
C GLY A 21 3.10 5.72 3.66
N VAL A 22 2.07 6.30 3.08
CA VAL A 22 1.50 5.87 1.81
C VAL A 22 1.41 7.06 0.85
N THR A 23 1.51 6.78 -0.44
CA THR A 23 1.24 7.73 -1.52
C THR A 23 0.01 7.26 -2.26
N LEU A 24 -0.95 8.17 -2.50
CA LEU A 24 -2.10 7.89 -3.34
C LEU A 24 -1.76 8.28 -4.79
N LEU A 25 -1.87 7.32 -5.70
CA LEU A 25 -1.75 7.57 -7.14
C LEU A 25 -3.16 7.72 -7.70
N HIS A 26 -3.50 8.88 -8.23
CA HIS A 26 -4.79 9.12 -8.86
C HIS A 26 -4.85 8.41 -10.22
N GLY A 27 -5.88 7.61 -10.42
CA GLY A 27 -6.10 6.86 -11.64
C GLY A 27 -7.58 6.79 -12.02
N GLU A 28 -7.83 6.23 -13.19
CA GLU A 28 -9.17 6.05 -13.72
C GLU A 28 -9.31 4.62 -14.27
N GLY A 29 -10.40 3.95 -13.91
CA GLY A 29 -10.71 2.63 -14.46
C GLY A 29 -11.05 2.74 -15.94
N ALA A 30 -10.24 2.13 -16.82
CA ALA A 30 -10.41 2.25 -18.28
C ALA A 30 -11.78 1.75 -18.80
N PHE A 31 -12.44 0.84 -18.10
CA PHE A 31 -13.76 0.33 -18.48
C PHE A 31 -14.91 1.18 -17.92
N THR A 32 -14.78 1.65 -16.68
CA THR A 32 -15.88 2.32 -15.95
C THR A 32 -15.77 3.84 -15.97
N HIS A 33 -14.62 4.39 -16.35
CA HIS A 33 -14.25 5.80 -16.24
C HIS A 33 -14.39 6.38 -14.83
N LYS A 34 -14.40 5.51 -13.81
CA LYS A 34 -14.47 5.94 -12.42
C LYS A 34 -13.09 6.31 -11.93
N GLN A 35 -13.01 7.48 -11.30
CA GLN A 35 -11.82 7.90 -10.55
C GLN A 35 -11.58 6.94 -9.40
N GLN A 36 -10.35 6.44 -9.29
CA GLN A 36 -9.93 5.51 -8.26
C GLN A 36 -8.48 5.80 -7.89
N ASN A 37 -8.17 5.87 -6.60
CA ASN A 37 -6.78 6.00 -6.18
C ASN A 37 -6.18 4.62 -5.94
N VAL A 38 -4.95 4.45 -6.37
CA VAL A 38 -4.12 3.29 -6.09
C VAL A 38 -3.25 3.62 -4.88
N VAL A 39 -3.25 2.75 -3.87
CA VAL A 39 -2.43 2.92 -2.67
C VAL A 39 -1.03 2.38 -2.96
N TYR A 40 -0.03 3.26 -2.94
CA TYR A 40 1.36 2.93 -3.16
C TYR A 40 2.16 3.12 -1.87
N CYS A 41 2.85 2.06 -1.44
CA CYS A 41 3.68 2.10 -0.24
C CYS A 41 4.86 1.15 -0.38
N ILE A 42 5.95 1.51 0.26
CA ILE A 42 7.13 0.65 0.43
C ILE A 42 6.98 -0.01 1.81
N VAL A 43 7.21 -1.32 1.86
CA VAL A 43 7.07 -2.12 3.09
C VAL A 43 8.12 -3.22 3.13
N SER A 44 8.42 -3.72 4.32
CA SER A 44 9.26 -4.93 4.43
C SER A 44 8.46 -6.19 4.10
N THR A 45 9.16 -7.28 3.77
CA THR A 45 8.54 -8.58 3.49
C THR A 45 7.66 -9.08 4.64
N ARG A 46 8.00 -8.77 5.90
CA ARG A 46 7.17 -9.11 7.07
C ARG A 46 5.86 -8.33 7.11
N GLN A 47 5.90 -7.05 6.74
CA GLN A 47 4.71 -6.18 6.73
C GLN A 47 3.71 -6.56 5.63
N VAL A 48 4.15 -7.24 4.57
CA VAL A 48 3.26 -7.78 3.52
C VAL A 48 2.20 -8.72 4.11
N VAL A 49 2.55 -9.53 5.11
CA VAL A 49 1.59 -10.45 5.75
C VAL A 49 0.45 -9.68 6.40
N THR A 50 0.78 -8.61 7.13
CA THR A 50 -0.22 -7.72 7.75
C THR A 50 -1.06 -7.02 6.70
N ILE A 51 -0.47 -6.56 5.58
CA ILE A 51 -1.23 -5.94 4.49
C ILE A 51 -2.24 -6.92 3.92
N LYS A 52 -1.84 -8.16 3.62
CA LYS A 52 -2.76 -9.19 3.12
C LYS A 52 -3.95 -9.37 4.07
N ARG A 53 -3.68 -9.50 5.37
CA ARG A 53 -4.73 -9.58 6.40
C ARG A 53 -5.65 -8.35 6.40
N ILE A 54 -5.09 -7.14 6.33
CA ILE A 54 -5.89 -5.90 6.24
C ILE A 54 -6.80 -5.95 5.01
N LEU A 55 -6.30 -6.38 3.86
CA LEU A 55 -7.11 -6.49 2.64
C LEU A 55 -8.23 -7.52 2.79
N ASP A 56 -7.92 -8.71 3.31
CA ASP A 56 -8.91 -9.76 3.55
C ASP A 56 -10.02 -9.31 4.52
N GLU A 57 -9.68 -8.48 5.51
CA GLU A 57 -10.63 -7.91 6.48
C GLU A 57 -11.47 -6.75 5.92
N VAL A 58 -10.87 -5.87 5.13
CA VAL A 58 -11.48 -4.59 4.71
C VAL A 58 -12.16 -4.70 3.35
N ASP A 59 -11.50 -5.32 2.38
CA ASP A 59 -11.98 -5.46 1.01
C ASP A 59 -11.41 -6.75 0.38
N PRO A 60 -12.13 -7.89 0.51
CA PRO A 60 -11.72 -9.17 -0.08
C PRO A 60 -11.60 -9.14 -1.61
N THR A 61 -12.12 -8.09 -2.28
CA THR A 61 -12.00 -7.91 -3.74
C THR A 61 -10.78 -7.09 -4.13
N ALA A 62 -10.05 -6.52 -3.16
CA ALA A 62 -8.82 -5.81 -3.40
C ALA A 62 -7.71 -6.74 -3.88
N PHE A 63 -6.77 -6.19 -4.65
CA PHE A 63 -5.57 -6.92 -5.06
C PHE A 63 -4.30 -6.12 -4.81
N LEU A 64 -3.23 -6.87 -4.53
CA LEU A 64 -1.91 -6.36 -4.19
C LEU A 64 -0.91 -6.79 -5.26
N ILE A 65 -0.20 -5.81 -5.82
CA ILE A 65 0.99 -6.01 -6.65
C ILE A 65 2.22 -5.71 -5.79
N ILE A 66 3.14 -6.68 -5.71
CA ILE A 66 4.40 -6.58 -4.99
C ILE A 66 5.52 -6.44 -6.02
N SER A 67 6.35 -5.43 -5.84
CA SER A 67 7.54 -5.20 -6.66
C SER A 67 8.73 -5.05 -5.74
N GLU A 68 9.86 -5.67 -6.10
CA GLU A 68 11.10 -5.55 -5.35
C GLU A 68 11.78 -4.21 -5.65
N ALA A 69 12.31 -3.57 -4.61
CA ALA A 69 13.13 -2.38 -4.73
C ALA A 69 14.57 -2.73 -4.35
N TYR A 70 15.53 -2.41 -5.22
CA TYR A 70 16.96 -2.68 -4.98
C TYR A 70 17.53 -1.81 -3.85
N GLU A 71 17.19 -0.52 -3.85
CA GLU A 71 17.61 0.43 -2.82
C GLU A 71 16.45 1.38 -2.52
N VAL A 72 16.27 1.69 -1.23
CA VAL A 72 15.31 2.68 -0.77
C VAL A 72 16.02 3.63 0.17
N LYS A 73 16.21 4.88 -0.25
CA LYS A 73 16.72 5.95 0.60
C LYS A 73 15.55 6.63 1.31
N GLY A 74 15.50 6.52 2.64
CA GLY A 74 14.46 7.18 3.41
C GLY A 74 14.35 6.68 4.85
N ARG A 75 13.77 7.52 5.72
CA ARG A 75 13.51 7.17 7.12
C ARG A 75 12.63 5.92 7.18
N GLY A 76 13.06 4.95 7.98
CA GLY A 76 12.34 3.69 8.20
C GLY A 76 12.68 2.55 7.22
N PHE A 77 13.63 2.71 6.30
CA PHE A 77 14.01 1.64 5.34
C PHE A 77 15.49 1.22 5.34
N LYS A 78 16.36 1.91 6.09
CA LYS A 78 17.65 1.47 6.66
C LYS A 78 18.26 2.68 7.39
N ILE A 79 18.99 2.45 8.48
CA ILE A 79 19.83 3.48 9.12
C ILE A 79 21.06 3.62 8.23
N GLN A 80 21.37 4.81 7.74
CA GLN A 80 22.71 5.08 7.22
C GLN A 80 23.66 5.09 8.41
N GLU A 81 24.48 4.06 8.55
CA GLU A 81 25.73 4.20 9.29
C GLU A 81 26.58 5.24 8.52
N ILE A 82 26.91 6.33 9.22
CA ILE A 82 28.05 7.18 8.88
C ILE A 82 29.16 6.75 9.82
#